data_AF-K2KCC0-F1
#
_entry.id   AF-K2KCC0-F1
#
_cell.length_a   1.000
_cell.length_b   1.000
_cell.length_c   1.000
_cell.angle_alpha   90.00
_cell.angle_beta   90.00
_cell.angle_gamma   90.00
#
_symmetry.space_group_name_H-M   'P 1'
#
loop_
_entity.id
_entity.type
_entity.pdbx_description
1 polymer ?
#
loop_
_entity_poly.entity_id
_entity_poly.type
_entity_poly.pdbx_seq_one_letter_code
_entity_poly.pdbx_strand_id
1 'polypeptide(L)'
;MIKTAKLITVWMLIWLGLVIYQFLVPSVPAAPNPLPTVSSPSSVFRLQIKTSPAKARVRVMNIPDKYQYGMALPPGQYRIKVDAPGYQSKSLVLQVKAGQASDIFHVALERK
;
A
#
# COMPACT_ATOMS: atom_id res chain seq x y z
N MET A 1 32.74 27.45 25.03
CA MET A 1 32.47 26.15 25.71
C MET A 1 31.03 26.15 26.23
N ILE A 2 30.07 25.65 25.45
CA ILE A 2 28.68 25.45 25.88
C ILE A 2 28.52 23.96 26.18
N LYS A 3 28.28 23.64 27.46
CA LYS A 3 28.18 22.27 27.96
C LYS A 3 26.96 21.60 27.34
N THR A 4 27.18 20.47 26.65
CA THR A 4 26.26 19.66 25.85
C THR A 4 24.94 19.23 26.53
N ALA A 5 24.81 19.42 27.84
CA ALA A 5 23.63 19.05 28.62
C ALA A 5 22.36 19.84 28.25
N LYS A 6 22.46 21.08 27.76
CA LYS A 6 21.27 21.93 27.51
C LYS A 6 20.56 21.63 26.19
N LEU A 7 21.27 21.06 25.22
CA LEU A 7 20.73 20.75 23.89
C LEU A 7 19.92 19.44 23.91
N ILE A 8 20.37 18.46 24.70
CA ILE A 8 19.71 17.16 24.84
C ILE A 8 18.38 17.32 25.58
N THR A 9 18.26 18.22 26.55
CA THR A 9 16.98 18.49 27.22
C THR A 9 15.96 19.08 26.26
N VAL A 10 16.37 20.01 25.39
CA VAL A 10 15.47 20.58 24.37
C VAL A 10 15.11 19.52 23.33
N TRP A 11 16.07 18.70 22.90
CA TRP A 11 15.82 17.58 22.00
C TRP A 11 14.93 16.51 22.63
N MET A 12 15.08 16.22 23.91
CA MET A 12 14.27 15.24 24.63
C MET A 12 12.86 15.77 24.86
N LEU A 13 12.67 17.06 25.11
CA LEU A 13 11.34 17.67 25.20
C LEU A 13 10.64 17.70 23.83
N ILE A 14 11.37 17.97 22.75
CA ILE A 14 10.83 17.91 21.38
C ILE A 14 10.51 16.47 20.99
N TRP A 15 11.39 15.52 21.31
CA TRP A 15 11.20 14.10 21.04
C TRP A 15 10.06 13.51 21.88
N LEU A 16 9.94 13.90 23.14
CA LEU A 16 8.85 13.50 24.04
C LEU A 16 7.52 14.10 23.59
N GLY A 17 7.48 15.36 23.17
CA GLY A 17 6.27 15.96 22.58
C GLY A 17 5.81 15.23 21.32
N LEU A 18 6.75 14.81 20.48
CA LEU A 18 6.46 14.02 19.26
C LEU A 18 6.05 12.57 19.57
N VAL A 19 6.56 11.98 20.66
CA VAL A 19 6.11 10.71 21.24
C VAL A 19 4.73 10.81 21.86
N ILE A 20 4.38 11.91 22.51
CA ILE A 20 3.04 12.09 23.07
C ILE A 20 2.04 12.37 21.94
N TYR A 21 2.44 13.10 20.90
CA TYR A 21 1.58 13.41 19.76
C TYR A 21 1.11 12.16 19.00
N GLN A 22 1.95 11.13 18.86
CA GLN A 22 1.56 9.85 18.27
C GLN A 22 0.55 9.05 19.11
N PHE A 23 0.45 9.32 20.42
CA PHE A 23 -0.56 8.72 21.31
C PHE A 23 -1.79 9.60 21.56
N LEU A 24 -1.75 10.89 21.18
CA LEU A 24 -2.85 11.85 21.38
C LEU A 24 -3.81 11.93 20.18
N VAL A 25 -3.66 11.09 19.17
CA VAL A 25 -4.68 10.93 18.13
C VAL A 25 -5.82 10.11 18.76
N PRO A 26 -6.99 10.69 19.07
CA PRO A 26 -8.12 9.88 19.51
C PRO A 26 -8.44 8.89 18.39
N SER A 27 -8.50 7.60 18.72
CA SER A 27 -9.14 6.61 17.86
C SER A 27 -10.58 7.05 17.71
N VAL A 28 -10.87 7.76 16.62
CA VAL A 28 -12.22 8.23 16.26
C VAL A 28 -13.13 7.01 16.44
N PRO A 29 -14.00 6.96 17.46
CA PRO A 29 -14.94 5.87 17.57
C PRO A 29 -15.74 5.96 16.28
N ALA A 30 -15.80 4.87 15.54
CA ALA A 30 -16.52 4.82 14.29
C ALA A 30 -17.95 5.30 14.54
N ALA A 31 -18.20 6.60 14.35
CA ALA A 31 -19.51 7.09 14.04
C ALA A 31 -19.97 6.23 12.86
N PRO A 32 -21.28 5.96 12.72
CA PRO A 32 -21.81 5.36 11.51
C PRO A 32 -21.68 6.41 10.39
N ASN A 33 -20.45 6.63 9.94
CA ASN A 33 -20.16 7.34 8.72
C ASN A 33 -20.99 6.63 7.66
N PRO A 34 -21.72 7.36 6.79
CA PRO A 34 -22.37 6.70 5.67
C PRO A 34 -21.28 5.88 5.00
N LEU A 35 -21.55 4.58 4.88
CA LEU A 35 -20.65 3.60 4.32
C LEU A 35 -20.01 4.22 3.08
N PRO A 36 -18.73 3.96 2.76
CA PRO A 36 -18.28 4.09 1.39
C PRO A 36 -19.17 3.19 0.52
N THR A 37 -20.30 3.73 0.08
CA THR A 37 -21.27 3.06 -0.77
C THR A 37 -20.71 3.22 -2.16
N VAL A 38 -19.77 2.35 -2.50
CA VAL A 38 -19.78 1.53 -3.72
C VAL A 38 -18.58 0.59 -3.67
N SER A 39 -18.66 -0.42 -2.82
CA SER A 39 -18.33 -1.74 -3.33
C SER A 39 -19.61 -2.51 -3.37
N SER A 40 -20.31 -2.44 -4.51
CA SER A 40 -21.16 -3.56 -4.90
C SER A 40 -20.36 -4.84 -4.59
N PRO A 41 -20.96 -5.90 -4.05
CA PRO A 41 -20.39 -7.22 -4.14
C PRO A 41 -20.47 -7.66 -5.61
N SER A 42 -19.86 -6.88 -6.52
CA SER A 42 -19.40 -7.43 -7.77
C SER A 42 -18.48 -8.55 -7.32
N SER A 43 -18.80 -9.79 -7.71
CA SER A 43 -18.00 -10.99 -7.49
C SER A 43 -16.63 -10.93 -8.20
N VAL A 44 -16.13 -9.71 -8.39
CA VAL A 44 -15.04 -9.32 -9.25
C VAL A 44 -14.16 -8.40 -8.41
N PHE A 45 -12.92 -8.82 -8.26
CA PHE A 45 -11.93 -8.23 -7.39
C PHE A 45 -11.19 -7.12 -8.11
N ARG A 46 -11.12 -5.92 -7.52
CA ARG A 46 -10.37 -4.81 -8.11
C ARG A 46 -8.90 -4.89 -7.74
N LEU A 47 -8.04 -5.21 -8.71
CA LEU A 47 -6.60 -5.28 -8.48
C LEU A 47 -5.95 -3.90 -8.55
N GLN A 48 -5.51 -3.40 -7.40
CA GLN A 48 -4.80 -2.12 -7.29
C GLN A 48 -3.34 -2.37 -6.90
N ILE A 49 -2.41 -2.10 -7.80
CA ILE A 49 -0.99 -2.27 -7.56
C ILE A 49 -0.34 -0.89 -7.61
N LYS A 50 0.22 -0.49 -6.48
CA LYS A 50 1.02 0.73 -6.36
C LYS A 50 2.49 0.34 -6.43
N THR A 51 3.11 0.66 -7.56
CA THR A 51 4.52 0.37 -7.79
C THR A 51 5.39 1.60 -7.54
N SER A 52 6.50 1.41 -6.84
CA SER A 52 7.59 2.40 -6.75
C SER A 52 8.84 1.78 -7.36
N PRO A 53 9.37 2.33 -8.48
CA PRO A 53 9.02 3.59 -9.14
C PRO A 53 7.67 3.57 -9.89
N ALA A 54 7.05 4.74 -10.05
CA ALA A 54 5.78 4.89 -10.79
C ALA A 54 5.88 4.47 -12.27
N LYS A 55 7.10 4.39 -12.81
CA LYS A 55 7.39 3.94 -14.18
C LYS A 55 7.53 2.41 -14.30
N ALA A 56 7.21 1.64 -13.25
CA ALA A 56 7.24 0.19 -13.30
C ALA A 56 6.09 -0.36 -14.15
N ARG A 57 6.40 -1.39 -14.92
CA ARG A 57 5.48 -2.13 -15.79
C ARG A 57 4.95 -3.30 -14.98
N VAL A 58 3.64 -3.36 -14.86
CA VAL A 58 2.94 -4.48 -14.22
C VAL A 58 2.34 -5.36 -15.31
N ARG A 59 2.62 -6.66 -15.25
CA ARG A 59 2.08 -7.68 -16.16
C ARG A 59 1.46 -8.81 -15.37
N VAL A 60 0.23 -9.18 -15.72
CA VAL A 60 -0.40 -10.39 -15.20
C VAL A 60 -0.03 -11.53 -16.15
N MET A 61 0.75 -12.49 -15.68
CA MET A 61 1.28 -13.59 -16.50
C MET A 61 0.23 -14.67 -16.81
N ASN A 62 -0.90 -14.66 -16.07
CA ASN A 62 -1.93 -15.69 -16.15
C ASN A 62 -3.07 -15.34 -17.11
N ILE A 63 -3.14 -14.10 -17.60
CA ILE A 63 -4.18 -13.64 -18.53
C ILE A 63 -3.54 -12.92 -19.71
N PRO A 64 -4.13 -12.99 -20.91
CA PRO A 64 -3.66 -12.22 -22.06
C PRO A 64 -3.98 -10.73 -21.92
N ASP A 65 -4.89 -10.37 -21.02
CA ASP A 65 -5.33 -9.00 -20.81
C ASP A 65 -4.26 -8.14 -20.14
N LYS A 66 -4.22 -6.86 -20.49
CA LYS A 66 -3.25 -5.94 -19.93
C LYS A 66 -3.70 -5.52 -18.55
N TYR A 67 -2.74 -5.47 -17.62
CA TYR A 67 -3.03 -4.93 -16.30
C TYR A 67 -3.51 -3.48 -16.38
N GLN A 68 -4.64 -3.19 -15.74
CA GLN A 68 -5.15 -1.84 -15.56
C GLN A 68 -5.42 -1.60 -14.08
N TYR A 69 -5.15 -0.37 -13.63
CA TYR A 69 -5.35 0.00 -12.24
C TYR A 69 -6.85 -0.11 -11.87
N GLY A 70 -7.17 -0.96 -10.89
CA GLY A 70 -8.55 -1.19 -10.49
C GLY A 70 -9.35 -2.10 -11.44
N MET A 71 -8.68 -2.81 -12.35
CA MET A 71 -9.33 -3.81 -13.20
C MET A 71 -10.00 -4.89 -12.35
N ALA A 72 -11.18 -5.31 -12.80
CA ALA A 72 -11.95 -6.35 -12.18
C ALA A 72 -11.41 -7.73 -12.64
N LEU A 73 -10.84 -8.49 -11.71
CA LEU A 73 -10.40 -9.87 -11.93
C LEU A 73 -11.38 -10.85 -11.25
N PRO A 74 -11.79 -11.93 -11.94
CA PRO A 74 -12.56 -12.99 -11.31
C PRO A 74 -11.74 -13.69 -10.21
N PRO A 75 -12.37 -14.41 -9.27
CA PRO A 75 -11.65 -15.20 -8.29
C PRO A 75 -10.77 -16.26 -8.95
N GLY A 76 -9.54 -16.37 -8.46
CA GLY A 76 -8.50 -17.18 -9.08
C GLY A 76 -7.10 -16.86 -8.57
N GLN A 77 -6.11 -17.60 -9.05
CA GLN A 77 -4.71 -17.34 -8.75
C GLN A 77 -4.07 -16.57 -9.92
N TYR A 78 -3.44 -15.44 -9.60
CA TYR A 78 -2.82 -14.58 -10.59
C TYR A 78 -1.34 -14.40 -10.27
N ARG A 79 -0.50 -14.63 -11.27
CA ARG A 79 0.93 -14.30 -11.22
C ARG A 79 1.13 -12.90 -11.76
N ILE A 80 1.61 -12.00 -10.93
CA ILE A 80 1.90 -10.63 -11.29
C ILE A 80 3.42 -10.48 -11.35
N LYS A 81 3.95 -10.03 -12.48
CA LYS A 81 5.34 -9.61 -12.63
C LYS A 81 5.38 -8.09 -12.72
N VAL A 82 6.24 -7.49 -11.92
CA VAL A 82 6.52 -6.06 -11.93
C VAL A 82 7.97 -5.86 -12.34
N ASP A 83 8.20 -5.16 -13.44
CA ASP A 83 9.53 -4.87 -13.97
C ASP A 83 9.71 -3.36 -14.20
N ALA A 84 10.91 -2.83 -13.96
CA ALA A 84 11.22 -1.45 -14.31
C ALA A 84 12.66 -1.34 -14.83
N PRO A 85 12.93 -0.42 -15.79
CA PRO A 85 14.26 -0.22 -16.31
C PRO A 85 15.20 0.26 -15.19
N GLY A 86 16.30 -0.46 -14.96
CA GLY A 86 17.27 -0.17 -13.88
C GLY A 86 16.91 -0.75 -12.50
N TYR A 87 15.87 -1.59 -12.42
CA TYR A 87 15.44 -2.24 -11.19
C TYR A 87 15.34 -3.76 -11.36
N GLN A 88 15.41 -4.50 -10.24
CA GLN A 88 15.13 -5.93 -10.22
C GLN A 88 13.64 -6.20 -10.45
N SER A 89 13.33 -7.13 -11.35
CA SER A 89 11.95 -7.55 -11.60
C SER A 89 11.43 -8.41 -10.45
N LYS A 90 10.26 -8.09 -9.91
CA LYS A 90 9.62 -8.82 -8.82
C LYS A 90 8.42 -9.60 -9.32
N SER A 91 8.31 -10.87 -8.93
CA SER A 91 7.15 -11.69 -9.27
C SER A 91 6.42 -12.06 -7.99
N LEU A 92 5.11 -11.82 -7.97
CA LEU A 92 4.24 -12.07 -6.82
C LEU A 92 3.02 -12.89 -7.25
N VAL A 93 2.56 -13.75 -6.35
CA VAL A 93 1.38 -14.59 -6.54
C VAL A 93 0.25 -13.98 -5.73
N LEU A 94 -0.81 -13.60 -6.42
CA LEU A 94 -2.02 -13.07 -5.83
C LEU A 94 -3.12 -14.12 -5.86
N GLN A 95 -3.73 -14.39 -4.71
CA GLN A 95 -4.87 -15.26 -4.61
C GLN A 95 -6.14 -14.44 -4.39
N VAL A 96 -6.96 -14.34 -5.43
CA VAL A 96 -8.25 -13.65 -5.38
C VAL A 96 -9.31 -14.65 -4.94
N LYS A 97 -9.92 -14.39 -3.78
CA LYS A 97 -11.06 -15.16 -3.26
C LYS A 97 -12.37 -14.48 -3.64
N ALA A 98 -13.42 -15.27 -3.85
CA ALA A 98 -14.76 -14.74 -4.08
C ALA A 98 -15.21 -13.92 -2.85
N GLY A 99 -15.79 -12.74 -3.07
CA GLY A 99 -16.19 -11.82 -2.00
C GLY A 99 -15.13 -10.83 -1.52
N GLN A 100 -13.91 -10.86 -2.09
CA GLN A 100 -12.92 -9.81 -1.88
C GLN A 100 -13.17 -8.64 -2.85
N ALA A 101 -13.44 -7.46 -2.32
CA ALA A 101 -13.79 -6.26 -3.09
C ALA A 101 -12.58 -5.62 -3.79
N SER A 102 -11.48 -5.41 -3.06
CA SER A 102 -10.28 -4.73 -3.54
C SER A 102 -9.12 -4.91 -2.56
N ASP A 103 -7.90 -5.10 -3.07
CA ASP A 103 -6.68 -5.07 -2.26
C ASP A 103 -5.64 -4.16 -2.93
N ILE A 104 -4.90 -3.40 -2.11
CA ILE A 104 -3.86 -2.49 -2.55
C ILE A 104 -2.49 -3.11 -2.24
N PHE A 105 -1.84 -3.61 -3.28
CA PHE A 105 -0.48 -4.14 -3.18
C PHE A 105 0.54 -3.04 -3.37
N HIS A 106 1.33 -2.78 -2.32
CA HIS A 106 2.51 -1.93 -2.41
C HIS A 106 3.71 -2.76 -2.88
N VAL A 107 4.26 -2.43 -4.04
CA VAL A 107 5.41 -3.12 -4.62
C VAL A 107 6.54 -2.12 -4.83
N ALA A 108 7.51 -2.14 -3.93
CA ALA A 108 8.77 -1.43 -4.11
C ALA A 108 9.77 -2.35 -4.84
N LEU A 109 10.36 -1.85 -5.92
CA LEU A 109 11.44 -2.53 -6.63
C LEU A 109 12.79 -2.07 -6.09
N GLU A 110 13.71 -3.02 -5.95
CA GLU A 110 15.09 -2.75 -5.57
C GLU A 110 15.89 -2.35 -6.81
N ARG A 111 16.77 -1.34 -6.67
CA ARG A 111 17.66 -0.93 -7.76
C ARG A 111 18.65 -2.04 -8.05
N LYS A 112 18.92 -2.25 -9.34
CA LYS A 112 19.95 -3.19 -9.81
C LYS A 112 21.35 -2.55 -9.70
#